data_AF-A0A0G0JBU2-F1
#
_entry.id   AF-A0A0G0JBU2-F1
#
_cell.length_a   1.000
_cell.length_b   1.000
_cell.length_c   1.000
_cell.angle_alpha   90.00
_cell.angle_beta   90.00
_cell.angle_gamma   90.00
#
_symmetry.space_group_name_H-M   'P 1'
#
loop_
_entity.id
_entity.type
_entity.pdbx_description
1 polymer ?
#
loop_
_entity_poly.entity_id
_entity_poly.type
_entity_poly.pdbx_seq_one_letter_code
_entity_poly.pdbx_strand_id
1 'polypeptide(L)'
;MSEEQHFIGSDGREHYIDGQGVEWAETRGGFYRNIGMAPEDHRSQHGIADNPRGNFLRWLLVGTGAGLAAYKFGPAALEKIEAFGKGLVENKRSILPENLSFETFSWNNPTRKLSGVDWPQVRRWYKKVNNYLDSTQSQGETLMQIISEYGYDPLIITLSIIWVESKGIPDAQNPRSHATGLMQVMPSDGNGANYGIWKTTYNDGKPIGRVWHGYFTDRPTREQLKDPDTNIQWGTQIMANYITKSGLKEGLNNYYGANGYGGLMLALHNKILGI
;
A
#
# COMPACT_ATOMS: atom_id res chain seq x y z
N MET A 1 26.08 -24.28 19.30
CA MET A 1 24.70 -24.13 18.79
C MET A 1 23.98 -23.34 19.85
N SER A 2 23.59 -22.09 19.59
CA SER A 2 22.81 -21.31 20.56
C SER A 2 21.37 -21.84 20.58
N GLU A 3 20.81 -22.02 21.78
CA GLU A 3 19.43 -22.47 21.97
C GLU A 3 18.46 -21.34 21.63
N GLU A 4 17.52 -21.60 20.73
CA GLU A 4 16.38 -20.72 20.45
C GLU A 4 15.38 -20.81 21.61
N GLN A 5 14.91 -19.66 22.09
CA GLN A 5 13.94 -19.59 23.20
C GLN A 5 12.54 -19.28 22.65
N HIS A 6 11.54 -20.07 23.05
CA HIS A 6 10.15 -19.92 22.64
C HIS A 6 9.26 -19.65 23.86
N PHE A 7 8.41 -18.63 23.80
CA PHE A 7 7.43 -18.31 24.84
C PHE A 7 6.19 -17.62 24.27
N ILE A 8 5.12 -17.58 25.07
CA ILE A 8 3.89 -16.86 24.72
C ILE A 8 3.91 -15.50 25.41
N GLY A 9 3.79 -14.44 24.61
CA GLY A 9 3.81 -13.06 25.08
C GLY A 9 2.54 -12.67 25.82
N SER A 10 2.58 -11.56 26.56
CA SER A 10 1.41 -11.02 27.25
C SER A 10 0.29 -10.57 26.30
N ASP A 11 0.58 -10.45 25.00
CA ASP A 11 -0.36 -10.22 23.91
C ASP A 11 -1.04 -11.51 23.41
N GLY A 12 -0.73 -12.66 24.01
CA GLY A 12 -1.27 -13.97 23.66
C GLY A 12 -0.71 -14.55 22.37
N ARG A 13 0.39 -14.00 21.84
CA ARG A 13 1.06 -14.47 20.61
C ARG A 13 2.29 -15.30 20.94
N GLU A 14 2.69 -16.16 20.01
CA GLU A 14 3.94 -16.89 20.10
C GLU A 14 5.12 -15.98 19.72
N HIS A 15 6.14 -15.94 20.59
CA HIS A 15 7.37 -15.17 20.41
C HIS A 15 8.58 -16.11 20.38
N TYR A 16 9.49 -15.87 19.44
CA TYR A 16 10.67 -16.69 19.19
C TYR A 16 11.91 -15.81 19.29
N ILE A 17 12.84 -16.12 20.18
CA ILE A 17 14.13 -15.45 20.26
C ILE A 17 15.18 -16.34 19.61
N ASP A 18 15.75 -15.88 18.51
CA ASP A 18 16.80 -16.61 17.81
C ASP A 18 18.12 -16.60 18.57
N GLY A 19 19.07 -17.41 18.11
CA GLY A 19 20.42 -17.49 18.68
C GLY A 19 21.23 -16.19 18.64
N GLN A 20 20.70 -15.09 18.07
CA GLN A 20 21.26 -13.74 18.06
C GLN A 20 20.51 -12.77 18.99
N GLY A 21 19.52 -13.26 19.76
CA GLY A 21 18.73 -12.44 20.69
C GLY A 21 17.61 -11.65 20.03
N VAL A 22 17.24 -11.97 18.79
CA VAL A 22 16.19 -11.27 18.05
C VAL A 22 14.85 -11.97 18.28
N GLU A 23 13.89 -11.24 18.83
CA GLU A 23 12.53 -11.72 19.06
C GLU A 23 11.68 -11.60 17.79
N TRP A 24 10.85 -12.61 17.53
CA TRP A 24 9.94 -12.71 16.39
C TRP A 24 8.54 -13.07 16.89
N ALA A 25 7.52 -12.31 16.48
CA ALA A 25 6.13 -12.56 16.88
C ALA A 25 5.28 -13.08 15.70
N GLU A 26 4.42 -14.07 15.94
CA GLU A 26 3.54 -14.62 14.90
C GLU A 26 2.25 -13.78 14.73
N THR A 27 1.87 -13.49 13.48
CA THR A 27 0.55 -12.92 13.14
C THR A 27 -0.12 -13.73 12.04
N ARG A 28 -1.46 -13.60 11.89
CA ARG A 28 -2.25 -14.22 10.81
C ARG A 28 -1.76 -13.72 9.43
N GLY A 29 -0.70 -14.33 8.92
CA GLY A 29 -0.05 -13.94 7.68
C GLY A 29 1.48 -14.11 7.63
N GLY A 30 2.18 -14.38 8.73
CA GLY A 30 3.63 -14.61 8.79
C GLY A 30 4.34 -13.93 9.98
N PHE A 31 5.63 -14.22 10.14
CA PHE A 31 6.50 -13.72 11.23
C PHE A 31 7.04 -12.31 10.94
N TYR A 32 7.19 -11.49 11.98
CA TYR A 32 7.89 -10.20 11.92
C TYR A 32 8.99 -10.11 12.98
N ARG A 33 10.05 -9.36 12.66
CA ARG A 33 11.17 -9.05 13.55
C ARG A 33 10.75 -8.00 14.57
N ASN A 34 10.76 -8.33 15.86
CA ASN A 34 10.59 -7.37 16.92
C ASN A 34 11.94 -6.68 17.13
N ILE A 35 12.04 -5.40 16.75
CA ILE A 35 13.25 -4.60 16.97
C ILE A 35 13.19 -4.04 18.40
N GLY A 36 13.30 -4.93 19.39
CA GLY A 36 13.51 -4.56 20.78
C GLY A 36 14.96 -4.15 20.98
N MET A 37 15.20 -2.86 21.27
CA MET A 37 16.53 -2.39 21.68
C MET A 37 16.94 -3.08 22.98
N ALA A 38 18.12 -3.70 22.97
CA ALA A 38 18.78 -4.17 24.19
C ALA A 38 19.11 -2.98 25.12
N PRO A 39 19.11 -3.16 26.45
CA PRO A 39 19.23 -2.06 27.40
C PRO A 39 20.69 -1.69 27.63
N GLU A 40 21.05 -0.42 27.38
CA GLU A 40 22.26 0.16 27.95
C GLU A 40 21.91 1.05 29.15
N ASP A 41 22.53 0.69 30.27
CA ASP A 41 22.52 1.36 31.55
C ASP A 41 22.98 2.82 31.43
N HIS A 42 22.12 3.77 31.79
CA HIS A 42 22.55 5.00 32.46
C HIS A 42 21.49 5.51 33.42
N ARG A 43 21.78 5.34 34.71
CA ARG A 43 21.13 6.09 35.79
C ARG A 43 21.36 7.59 35.59
N SER A 44 20.30 8.37 35.41
CA SER A 44 20.19 9.67 36.08
C SER A 44 18.73 10.01 36.32
N GLN A 45 18.47 10.42 37.55
CA GLN A 45 17.17 10.79 38.09
C GLN A 45 16.82 12.21 37.62
N HIS A 46 15.61 12.41 37.10
CA HIS A 46 14.66 13.45 37.53
C HIS A 46 13.38 13.33 36.70
N GLY A 47 12.26 13.13 37.40
CA GLY A 47 10.99 12.76 36.80
C GLY A 47 10.28 13.90 36.10
N ILE A 48 9.78 13.61 34.90
CA ILE A 48 8.58 14.20 34.32
C ILE A 48 7.88 13.05 33.58
N ALA A 49 6.57 12.91 33.78
CA ALA A 49 5.76 11.80 33.28
C ALA A 49 5.86 11.64 31.75
N ASP A 50 6.28 10.45 31.31
CA ASP A 50 6.31 10.05 29.90
C ASP A 50 4.89 9.87 29.36
N ASN A 51 4.51 10.70 28.39
CA ASN A 51 3.35 10.48 27.53
C ASN A 51 3.85 9.98 26.16
N PRO A 52 3.59 8.71 25.77
CA PRO A 52 4.10 8.14 24.53
C PRO A 52 3.50 8.76 23.25
N ARG A 53 2.52 9.67 23.35
CA ARG A 53 1.99 10.44 22.19
C ARG A 53 2.81 11.68 21.83
N GLY A 54 3.75 12.11 22.67
CA GLY A 54 4.53 13.35 22.46
C GLY A 54 5.73 13.21 21.52
N ASN A 55 6.29 12.02 21.37
CA ASN A 55 7.56 11.83 20.64
C ASN A 55 7.40 11.53 19.14
N PHE A 56 6.19 11.16 18.69
CA PHE A 56 5.92 10.87 17.27
C PHE A 56 5.82 12.15 16.41
N LEU A 57 5.27 13.24 16.97
CA LEU A 57 5.18 14.55 16.31
C LEU A 57 6.55 15.23 16.13
N ARG A 58 7.57 14.83 16.90
CA ARG A 58 8.91 15.44 16.85
C ARG A 58 9.75 14.93 15.67
N TRP A 59 9.46 13.73 15.18
CA TRP A 59 10.15 13.13 14.02
C TRP A 59 9.54 13.56 12.67
N LEU A 60 8.28 14.02 12.66
CA LEU A 60 7.59 14.51 11.46
C LEU A 60 8.12 15.89 10.96
N LEU A 61 8.94 16.58 11.77
CA LEU A 61 9.30 17.99 11.55
C LEU A 61 10.71 18.21 10.95
N VAL A 62 11.46 17.18 10.57
CA VAL A 62 12.86 17.36 10.08
C VAL A 62 12.99 17.17 8.55
N GLY A 63 12.00 16.60 7.86
CA GLY A 63 12.12 16.26 6.43
C GLY A 63 11.57 17.27 5.42
N THR A 64 10.67 18.16 5.81
CA THR A 64 10.04 19.16 4.93
C THR A 64 9.88 20.46 5.71
N GLY A 65 9.98 21.62 5.05
CA GLY A 65 9.97 22.94 5.69
C GLY A 65 8.76 23.28 6.60
N ALA A 66 7.76 22.39 6.71
CA ALA A 66 6.68 22.44 7.69
C ALA A 66 7.19 22.35 9.14
N GLY A 67 8.34 21.71 9.34
CA GLY A 67 9.11 21.66 10.59
C GLY A 67 9.26 22.98 11.32
N LEU A 68 9.80 23.94 10.58
CA LEU A 68 10.10 25.28 11.07
C LEU A 68 8.83 26.12 11.29
N ALA A 69 7.75 25.82 10.55
CA ALA A 69 6.50 26.56 10.65
C ALA A 69 5.71 26.21 11.92
N ALA A 70 5.66 24.93 12.32
CA ALA A 70 4.99 24.50 13.55
C ALA A 70 5.64 25.10 14.82
N TYR A 71 6.97 25.18 14.86
CA TYR A 71 7.70 25.77 15.97
C TYR A 71 7.51 27.29 16.07
N LYS A 72 7.23 27.98 14.95
CA LYS A 72 7.19 29.44 14.87
C LYS A 72 5.77 30.04 14.89
N PHE A 73 4.74 29.28 14.49
CA PHE A 73 3.40 29.84 14.24
C PHE A 73 2.26 29.15 15.02
N GLY A 74 2.54 28.11 15.82
CA GLY A 74 1.58 27.47 16.73
C GLY A 74 0.51 26.60 16.06
N PRO A 75 -0.36 25.93 16.86
CA PRO A 75 -1.33 24.94 16.38
C PRO A 75 -2.31 25.47 15.32
N ALA A 76 -2.70 26.75 15.41
CA ALA A 76 -3.60 27.39 14.45
C ALA A 76 -2.97 27.58 13.05
N ALA A 77 -1.64 27.58 12.94
CA ALA A 77 -0.95 27.63 11.65
C ALA A 77 -0.85 26.25 11.00
N LEU A 78 -0.71 25.19 11.80
CA LEU A 78 -0.80 23.80 11.33
C LEU A 78 -2.19 23.51 10.77
N GLU A 79 -3.25 23.91 11.47
CA GLU A 79 -4.63 23.76 11.01
C GLU A 79 -4.88 24.51 9.69
N LYS A 80 -4.28 25.68 9.49
CA LYS A 80 -4.35 26.43 8.23
C LYS A 80 -3.54 25.78 7.10
N ILE A 81 -2.38 25.17 7.39
CA ILE A 81 -1.57 24.44 6.40
C ILE A 81 -2.28 23.15 5.99
N GLU A 82 -2.87 22.43 6.94
CA GLU A 82 -3.70 21.25 6.68
C GLU A 82 -4.97 21.60 5.92
N ALA A 83 -5.66 22.70 6.29
CA ALA A 83 -6.82 23.20 5.57
C ALA A 83 -6.45 23.71 4.17
N PHE A 84 -5.28 24.31 3.99
CA PHE A 84 -4.76 24.72 2.68
C PHE A 84 -4.37 23.52 1.82
N GLY A 85 -3.75 22.49 2.42
CA GLY A 85 -3.45 21.20 1.77
C GLY A 85 -4.71 20.45 1.35
N LYS A 86 -5.70 20.32 2.25
CA LYS A 86 -7.02 19.76 1.94
C LYS A 86 -7.76 20.59 0.90
N GLY A 87 -7.76 21.92 1.02
CA GLY A 87 -8.40 22.82 0.07
C GLY A 87 -7.75 22.80 -1.32
N LEU A 88 -6.44 22.55 -1.42
CA LEU A 88 -5.73 22.33 -2.68
C LEU A 88 -6.06 20.97 -3.30
N VAL A 89 -6.15 19.91 -2.49
CA VAL A 89 -6.53 18.56 -2.95
C VAL A 89 -8.00 18.53 -3.39
N GLU A 90 -8.91 19.16 -2.64
CA GLU A 90 -10.33 19.25 -2.99
C GLU A 90 -10.58 20.17 -4.20
N ASN A 91 -9.87 21.30 -4.35
CA ASN A 91 -9.99 22.13 -5.56
C ASN A 91 -9.36 21.47 -6.80
N LYS A 92 -8.25 20.73 -6.67
CA LYS A 92 -7.59 20.08 -7.83
C LYS A 92 -8.31 18.82 -8.31
N ARG A 93 -9.08 18.13 -7.47
CA ARG A 93 -9.94 17.02 -7.89
C ARG A 93 -10.98 17.41 -8.94
N SER A 94 -11.27 18.71 -9.09
CA SER A 94 -12.28 19.21 -10.02
C SER A 94 -11.87 19.22 -11.50
N ILE A 95 -10.58 19.05 -11.86
CA ILE A 95 -10.18 19.09 -13.28
C ILE A 95 -9.09 18.06 -13.58
N LEU A 96 -9.45 16.77 -13.57
CA LEU A 96 -8.68 15.81 -14.38
C LEU A 96 -8.71 16.30 -15.83
N PRO A 97 -7.56 16.46 -16.50
CA PRO A 97 -7.52 16.96 -17.87
C PRO A 97 -8.37 16.05 -18.75
N GLU A 98 -9.21 16.62 -19.62
CA GLU A 98 -10.01 15.82 -20.55
C GLU A 98 -9.13 15.08 -21.54
N ASN A 99 -8.07 15.76 -22.00
CA ASN A 99 -7.07 15.26 -22.91
C ASN A 99 -5.69 15.48 -22.31
N LEU A 100 -4.80 14.51 -22.49
CA LEU A 100 -3.40 14.64 -22.10
C LEU A 100 -2.59 15.15 -23.29
N SER A 101 -1.66 16.08 -23.02
CA SER A 101 -0.83 16.73 -24.04
C SER A 101 0.27 15.84 -24.61
N PHE A 102 0.49 14.65 -24.05
CA PHE A 102 1.51 13.72 -24.54
C PHE A 102 0.90 12.62 -25.40
N GLU A 103 1.44 12.46 -26.60
CA GLU A 103 1.05 11.38 -27.51
C GLU A 103 1.51 10.01 -27.01
N THR A 104 2.73 9.94 -26.47
CA THR A 104 3.32 8.71 -25.93
C THR A 104 4.18 9.02 -24.71
N PHE A 105 4.02 8.21 -23.66
CA PHE A 105 4.90 8.13 -22.49
C PHE A 105 5.64 6.79 -22.54
N SER A 106 6.98 6.85 -22.54
CA SER A 106 7.84 5.66 -22.53
C SER A 106 8.57 5.53 -21.21
N TRP A 107 8.56 4.33 -20.62
CA TRP A 107 9.33 3.99 -19.42
C TRP A 107 10.25 2.83 -19.77
N ASN A 108 11.54 2.91 -19.45
CA ASN A 108 12.53 1.98 -20.01
C ASN A 108 12.71 0.70 -19.19
N ASN A 109 12.35 0.69 -17.92
CA ASN A 109 12.50 -0.47 -17.06
C ASN A 109 11.37 -0.55 -16.03
N PRO A 110 10.30 -1.31 -16.31
CA PRO A 110 10.05 -2.16 -17.49
C PRO A 110 9.57 -1.36 -18.71
N THR A 111 9.85 -1.85 -19.92
CA THR A 111 9.47 -1.15 -21.16
C THR A 111 7.94 -1.05 -21.31
N ARG A 112 7.39 0.17 -21.18
CA ARG A 112 5.97 0.47 -21.40
C ARG A 112 5.82 1.70 -22.27
N LYS A 113 4.86 1.64 -23.20
CA LYS A 113 4.39 2.77 -24.00
C LYS A 113 2.91 3.00 -23.71
N LEU A 114 2.59 4.20 -23.26
CA LEU A 114 1.23 4.63 -22.94
C LEU A 114 0.88 5.81 -23.83
N SER A 115 -0.31 5.82 -24.41
CA SER A 115 -0.73 6.93 -25.27
C SER A 115 -1.80 7.76 -24.60
N GLY A 116 -1.66 9.10 -24.62
CA GLY A 116 -2.69 10.01 -24.13
C GLY A 116 -4.07 9.79 -24.77
N VAL A 117 -4.13 9.13 -25.93
CA VAL A 117 -5.37 8.69 -26.59
C VAL A 117 -6.16 7.69 -25.75
N ASP A 118 -5.51 6.88 -24.92
CA ASP A 118 -6.16 5.92 -24.03
C ASP A 118 -6.77 6.62 -22.80
N TRP A 119 -6.36 7.85 -22.48
CA TRP A 119 -6.72 8.54 -21.25
C TRP A 119 -8.24 8.72 -21.04
N PRO A 120 -9.05 9.09 -22.05
CA PRO A 120 -10.49 9.17 -21.86
C PRO A 120 -11.12 7.84 -21.38
N GLN A 121 -10.59 6.69 -21.83
CA GLN A 121 -11.07 5.36 -21.41
C GLN A 121 -10.70 5.03 -19.97
N VAL A 122 -9.62 5.61 -19.46
CA VAL A 122 -9.18 5.49 -18.07
C VAL A 122 -9.94 6.47 -17.17
N ARG A 123 -9.95 7.76 -17.55
CA ARG A 123 -10.55 8.87 -16.79
C ARG A 123 -12.03 8.64 -16.48
N ARG A 124 -12.79 7.97 -17.35
CA ARG A 124 -14.22 7.68 -17.09
C ARG A 124 -14.46 6.92 -15.77
N TRP A 125 -13.46 6.23 -15.24
CA TRP A 125 -13.55 5.47 -13.99
C TRP A 125 -13.33 6.33 -12.74
N TYR A 126 -12.98 7.62 -12.86
CA TYR A 126 -12.56 8.45 -11.73
C TYR A 126 -13.56 8.45 -10.57
N LYS A 127 -14.86 8.58 -10.86
CA LYS A 127 -15.91 8.65 -9.83
C LYS A 127 -15.97 7.36 -9.01
N LYS A 128 -15.90 6.22 -9.70
CA LYS A 128 -15.93 4.89 -9.07
C LYS A 128 -14.67 4.68 -8.24
N VAL A 129 -13.50 4.98 -8.80
CA VAL A 129 -12.21 4.91 -8.09
C VAL A 129 -12.21 5.79 -6.83
N ASN A 130 -12.66 7.04 -6.93
CA ASN A 130 -12.69 7.95 -5.78
C ASN A 130 -13.53 7.39 -4.61
N ASN A 131 -14.70 6.79 -4.91
CA ASN A 131 -15.54 6.18 -3.88
C ASN A 131 -14.82 5.02 -3.15
N TYR A 132 -14.00 4.23 -3.86
CA TYR A 132 -13.24 3.14 -3.25
C TYR A 132 -12.02 3.62 -2.48
N LEU A 133 -11.39 4.73 -2.89
CA LEU A 133 -10.29 5.33 -2.13
C LEU A 133 -10.72 5.84 -0.77
N ASP A 134 -11.93 6.42 -0.69
CA ASP A 134 -12.50 6.94 0.55
C ASP A 134 -13.03 5.82 1.48
N SER A 135 -13.39 4.65 0.93
CA SER A 135 -13.97 3.54 1.70
C SER A 135 -13.01 2.38 2.00
N THR A 136 -11.94 2.22 1.24
CA THR A 136 -10.93 1.18 1.47
C THR A 136 -10.04 1.55 2.65
N GLN A 137 -10.07 0.75 3.71
CA GLN A 137 -9.26 0.97 4.91
C GLN A 137 -8.16 -0.08 5.07
N SER A 138 -7.01 0.35 5.60
CA SER A 138 -5.90 -0.51 6.04
C SER A 138 -5.32 0.09 7.31
N GLN A 139 -5.20 -0.72 8.37
CA GLN A 139 -4.69 -0.28 9.69
C GLN A 139 -5.39 0.95 10.29
N GLY A 140 -6.67 1.16 9.97
CA GLY A 140 -7.46 2.27 10.50
C GLY A 140 -7.43 3.55 9.65
N GLU A 141 -6.67 3.56 8.55
CA GLU A 141 -6.56 4.68 7.63
C GLU A 141 -7.14 4.32 6.26
N THR A 142 -7.75 5.30 5.61
CA THR A 142 -8.22 5.14 4.22
C THR A 142 -7.04 5.14 3.27
N LEU A 143 -7.18 4.45 2.13
CA LEU A 143 -6.17 4.50 1.07
C LEU A 143 -5.94 5.93 0.55
N MET A 144 -6.98 6.77 0.61
CA MET A 144 -6.88 8.19 0.36
C MET A 144 -5.87 8.87 1.30
N GLN A 145 -5.96 8.63 2.61
CA GLN A 145 -5.02 9.16 3.60
C GLN A 145 -3.61 8.61 3.38
N ILE A 146 -3.49 7.28 3.29
CA ILE A 146 -2.22 6.57 3.16
C ILE A 146 -1.38 7.11 2.00
N ILE A 147 -1.96 7.31 0.80
CA ILE A 147 -1.19 7.80 -0.36
C ILE A 147 -0.92 9.30 -0.25
N SER A 148 -1.88 10.08 0.25
CA SER A 148 -1.75 11.54 0.38
C SER A 148 -0.60 11.94 1.31
N GLU A 149 -0.30 11.13 2.33
CA GLU A 149 0.84 11.34 3.24
C GLU A 149 2.20 11.33 2.54
N TYR A 150 2.31 10.65 1.40
CA TYR A 150 3.52 10.67 0.57
C TYR A 150 3.57 11.86 -0.40
N GLY A 151 2.57 12.75 -0.38
CA GLY A 151 2.49 13.92 -1.26
C GLY A 151 1.99 13.63 -2.68
N TYR A 152 1.30 12.51 -2.88
CA TYR A 152 0.74 12.12 -4.18
C TYR A 152 -0.79 12.14 -4.15
N ASP A 153 -1.41 12.45 -5.29
CA ASP A 153 -2.85 12.36 -5.47
C ASP A 153 -3.26 10.87 -5.60
N PRO A 154 -4.05 10.33 -4.65
CA PRO A 154 -4.42 8.91 -4.65
C PRO A 154 -5.28 8.50 -5.85
N LEU A 155 -6.11 9.43 -6.36
CA LEU A 155 -6.94 9.20 -7.54
C LEU A 155 -6.06 9.05 -8.78
N ILE A 156 -5.09 9.95 -8.96
CA ILE A 156 -4.16 9.90 -10.10
C ILE A 156 -3.29 8.63 -10.05
N ILE A 157 -2.78 8.25 -8.88
CA ILE A 157 -2.01 7.00 -8.73
C ILE A 157 -2.85 5.80 -9.15
N THR A 158 -4.09 5.72 -8.67
CA THR A 158 -4.97 4.58 -8.98
C THR A 158 -5.37 4.54 -10.46
N LEU A 159 -5.68 5.69 -11.06
CA LEU A 159 -5.94 5.78 -12.51
C LEU A 159 -4.69 5.44 -13.33
N SER A 160 -3.49 5.77 -12.86
CA SER A 160 -2.23 5.39 -13.51
C SER A 160 -2.05 3.88 -13.53
N ILE A 161 -2.43 3.19 -12.45
CA ILE A 161 -2.44 1.72 -12.40
C ILE A 161 -3.43 1.17 -13.43
N ILE A 162 -4.69 1.63 -13.43
CA ILE A 162 -5.71 1.18 -14.39
C ILE A 162 -5.22 1.37 -15.84
N TRP A 163 -4.54 2.50 -16.10
CA TRP A 163 -3.99 2.77 -17.43
C TRP A 163 -2.93 1.74 -17.83
N VAL A 164 -1.96 1.48 -16.96
CA VAL A 164 -0.87 0.54 -17.24
C VAL A 164 -1.38 -0.89 -17.35
N GLU A 165 -2.36 -1.26 -16.52
CA GLU A 165 -2.86 -2.63 -16.42
C GLU A 165 -3.84 -2.99 -17.54
N SER A 166 -4.79 -2.11 -17.84
CA SER A 166 -5.92 -2.46 -18.72
C SER A 166 -6.26 -1.39 -19.75
N LYS A 167 -5.61 -0.22 -19.72
CA LYS A 167 -6.01 0.96 -20.49
C LYS A 167 -7.47 1.39 -20.23
N GLY A 168 -8.03 1.03 -19.08
CA GLY A 168 -9.43 1.31 -18.73
C GLY A 168 -10.45 0.35 -19.34
N ILE A 169 -10.01 -0.80 -19.86
CA ILE A 169 -10.86 -1.86 -20.41
C ILE A 169 -11.30 -2.81 -19.28
N PRO A 170 -12.60 -2.87 -18.93
CA PRO A 170 -13.06 -3.57 -17.72
C PRO A 170 -13.02 -5.09 -17.79
N ASP A 171 -13.00 -5.66 -19.00
CA ASP A 171 -12.91 -7.10 -19.26
C ASP A 171 -11.52 -7.53 -19.75
N ALA A 172 -10.52 -6.65 -19.62
CA ALA A 172 -9.15 -6.95 -20.00
C ALA A 172 -8.65 -8.21 -19.28
N GLN A 173 -7.97 -9.09 -20.01
CA GLN A 173 -7.43 -10.32 -19.45
C GLN A 173 -6.01 -10.56 -19.94
N ASN A 174 -5.12 -10.87 -19.01
CA ASN A 174 -3.79 -11.35 -19.34
C ASN A 174 -3.86 -12.82 -19.78
N PRO A 175 -3.41 -13.17 -21.01
CA PRO A 175 -3.51 -14.54 -21.51
C PRO A 175 -2.58 -15.54 -20.82
N ARG A 176 -1.56 -15.06 -20.09
CA ARG A 176 -0.58 -15.91 -19.38
C ARG A 176 -0.93 -16.07 -17.91
N SER A 177 -1.19 -14.98 -17.18
CA SER A 177 -1.46 -15.04 -15.74
C SER A 177 -2.94 -15.20 -15.42
N HIS A 178 -3.81 -14.89 -16.39
CA HIS A 178 -5.25 -14.70 -16.20
C HIS A 178 -5.63 -13.57 -15.24
N ALA A 179 -4.70 -12.65 -14.94
CA ALA A 179 -5.03 -11.38 -14.32
C ALA A 179 -6.17 -10.71 -15.10
N THR A 180 -7.19 -10.22 -14.39
CA THR A 180 -8.46 -9.83 -15.02
C THR A 180 -8.93 -8.44 -14.55
N GLY A 181 -9.56 -7.72 -15.46
CA GLY A 181 -10.27 -6.46 -15.27
C GLY A 181 -9.38 -5.22 -15.14
N LEU A 182 -9.97 -4.12 -14.68
CA LEU A 182 -9.38 -2.78 -14.71
C LEU A 182 -7.99 -2.68 -14.06
N MET A 183 -7.82 -3.31 -12.91
CA MET A 183 -6.59 -3.32 -12.13
C MET A 183 -5.85 -4.66 -12.22
N GLN A 184 -6.22 -5.54 -13.16
CA GLN A 184 -5.55 -6.83 -13.42
C GLN A 184 -5.34 -7.67 -12.14
N VAL A 185 -6.38 -7.78 -11.32
CA VAL A 185 -6.36 -8.61 -10.12
C VAL A 185 -6.21 -10.08 -10.52
N MET A 186 -5.30 -10.81 -9.86
CA MET A 186 -5.19 -12.25 -10.05
C MET A 186 -6.45 -12.95 -9.48
N PRO A 187 -7.18 -13.74 -10.29
CA PRO A 187 -8.39 -14.46 -9.88
C PRO A 187 -8.07 -15.75 -9.10
N SER A 188 -9.07 -16.27 -8.37
CA SER A 188 -9.00 -17.58 -7.70
C SER A 188 -9.11 -18.79 -8.64
N ASP A 189 -9.58 -18.61 -9.87
CA ASP A 189 -9.60 -19.63 -10.93
C ASP A 189 -8.56 -19.37 -12.03
N GLY A 190 -7.54 -18.57 -11.72
CA GLY A 190 -6.42 -18.26 -12.63
C GLY A 190 -5.26 -19.22 -12.50
N ASN A 191 -4.25 -19.04 -13.37
CA ASN A 191 -3.03 -19.86 -13.31
C ASN A 191 -2.30 -19.70 -11.97
N GLY A 192 -2.37 -18.52 -11.36
CA GLY A 192 -1.84 -18.23 -10.03
C GLY A 192 -2.40 -19.12 -8.91
N ALA A 193 -3.65 -19.56 -9.03
CA ALA A 193 -4.32 -20.36 -8.00
C ALA A 193 -3.83 -21.80 -7.89
N ASN A 194 -3.19 -22.30 -8.97
CA ASN A 194 -2.56 -23.62 -8.97
C ASN A 194 -1.21 -23.62 -8.24
N TYR A 195 -0.66 -22.44 -7.93
CA TYR A 195 0.54 -22.30 -7.11
C TYR A 195 0.13 -22.10 -5.66
N GLY A 196 0.93 -22.64 -4.74
CA GLY A 196 0.63 -22.56 -3.32
C GLY A 196 1.76 -23.13 -2.49
N ILE A 197 1.56 -23.08 -1.19
CA ILE A 197 2.49 -23.66 -0.22
C ILE A 197 1.74 -24.58 0.73
N TRP A 198 2.38 -25.70 1.06
CA TRP A 198 1.94 -26.55 2.16
C TRP A 198 2.32 -25.90 3.48
N LYS A 199 1.31 -25.37 4.20
CA LYS A 199 1.49 -24.80 5.53
C LYS A 199 1.25 -25.86 6.60
N THR A 200 2.11 -25.88 7.61
CA THR A 200 1.90 -26.70 8.80
C THR A 200 0.78 -26.07 9.63
N THR A 201 -0.19 -26.87 10.03
CA THR A 201 -1.24 -26.45 10.98
C THR A 201 -0.85 -26.85 12.38
N TYR A 202 -1.10 -25.96 13.33
CA TYR A 202 -0.75 -26.17 14.74
C TYR A 202 -2.00 -26.21 15.61
N ASN A 203 -1.96 -27.02 16.67
CA ASN A 203 -2.89 -26.96 17.79
C ASN A 203 -2.06 -26.94 19.09
N ASP A 204 -2.25 -25.93 19.93
CA ASP A 204 -1.43 -25.69 21.13
C ASP A 204 0.08 -25.75 20.86
N GLY A 205 0.54 -25.04 19.82
CA GLY A 205 1.95 -25.00 19.39
C GLY A 205 2.51 -26.30 18.80
N LYS A 206 1.69 -27.36 18.66
CA LYS A 206 2.12 -28.65 18.11
C LYS A 206 1.65 -28.85 16.67
N PRO A 207 2.53 -29.27 15.74
CA PRO A 207 2.13 -29.51 14.35
C PRO A 207 1.19 -30.72 14.29
N ILE A 208 -0.04 -30.51 13.80
CA ILE A 208 -1.08 -31.55 13.68
C ILE A 208 -1.31 -32.00 12.23
N GLY A 209 -0.65 -31.37 11.26
CA GLY A 209 -0.81 -31.71 9.86
C GLY A 209 -0.29 -30.63 8.92
N ARG A 210 -0.53 -30.82 7.62
CA ARG A 210 -0.27 -29.82 6.59
C ARG A 210 -1.52 -29.57 5.78
N VAL A 211 -1.80 -28.31 5.49
CA VAL A 211 -2.90 -27.87 4.63
C VAL A 211 -2.31 -27.18 3.42
N TRP A 212 -2.79 -27.55 2.24
CA TRP A 212 -2.45 -26.85 1.02
C TRP A 212 -3.07 -25.46 1.04
N HIS A 213 -2.26 -24.43 0.86
CA HIS A 213 -2.71 -23.05 0.78
C HIS A 213 -2.39 -22.51 -0.61
N GLY A 214 -3.38 -22.54 -1.50
CA GLY A 214 -3.28 -21.96 -2.83
C GLY A 214 -3.18 -20.44 -2.75
N TYR A 215 -2.28 -19.86 -3.53
CA TYR A 215 -2.19 -18.42 -3.69
C TYR A 215 -3.48 -17.89 -4.33
N PHE A 216 -3.97 -16.75 -3.87
CA PHE A 216 -5.12 -16.06 -4.47
C PHE A 216 -6.46 -16.80 -4.36
N THR A 217 -6.54 -17.89 -3.60
CA THR A 217 -7.78 -18.68 -3.42
C THR A 217 -8.89 -17.91 -2.70
N ASP A 218 -8.55 -16.82 -2.01
CA ASP A 218 -9.44 -15.89 -1.32
C ASP A 218 -10.06 -14.82 -2.24
N ARG A 219 -9.60 -14.71 -3.49
CA ARG A 219 -10.01 -13.66 -4.43
C ARG A 219 -11.24 -14.08 -5.27
N PRO A 220 -11.94 -13.15 -5.94
CA PRO A 220 -13.04 -13.48 -6.83
C PRO A 220 -12.56 -14.24 -8.07
N THR A 221 -13.50 -14.87 -8.77
CA THR A 221 -13.24 -15.55 -10.04
C THR A 221 -12.99 -14.56 -11.17
N ARG A 222 -12.44 -15.02 -12.31
CA ARG A 222 -12.27 -14.23 -13.53
C ARG A 222 -13.57 -13.56 -13.96
N GLU A 223 -14.68 -14.29 -13.90
CA GLU A 223 -15.97 -13.75 -14.31
C GLU A 223 -16.42 -12.62 -13.39
N GLN A 224 -16.28 -12.79 -12.07
CA GLN A 224 -16.57 -11.74 -11.10
C GLN A 224 -15.66 -10.53 -11.26
N LEU A 225 -14.38 -10.74 -11.61
CA LEU A 225 -13.42 -9.65 -11.79
C LEU A 225 -13.61 -8.84 -13.08
N LYS A 226 -14.49 -9.24 -14.00
CA LYS A 226 -14.92 -8.39 -15.13
C LYS A 226 -15.87 -7.29 -14.69
N ASP A 227 -16.52 -7.44 -13.53
CA ASP A 227 -17.32 -6.38 -12.93
C ASP A 227 -16.41 -5.26 -12.41
N PRO A 228 -16.54 -4.02 -12.89
CA PRO A 228 -15.66 -2.92 -12.50
C PRO A 228 -15.66 -2.62 -11.00
N ASP A 229 -16.79 -2.76 -10.31
CA ASP A 229 -16.88 -2.50 -8.87
C ASP A 229 -16.09 -3.54 -8.08
N THR A 230 -16.34 -4.81 -8.37
CA THR A 230 -15.60 -5.93 -7.78
C THR A 230 -14.09 -5.78 -8.03
N ASN A 231 -13.71 -5.43 -9.26
CA ASN A 231 -12.30 -5.31 -9.63
C ASN A 231 -11.59 -4.17 -8.91
N ILE A 232 -12.19 -2.97 -8.90
CA ILE A 232 -11.61 -1.80 -8.24
C ILE A 232 -11.52 -2.04 -6.74
N GLN A 233 -12.58 -2.58 -6.11
CA GLN A 233 -12.59 -2.89 -4.69
C GLN A 233 -11.43 -3.79 -4.28
N TRP A 234 -11.25 -4.91 -4.99
CA TRP A 234 -10.16 -5.84 -4.69
C TRP A 234 -8.79 -5.24 -5.02
N GLY A 235 -8.68 -4.52 -6.12
CA GLY A 235 -7.45 -3.84 -6.51
C GLY A 235 -6.99 -2.81 -5.47
N THR A 236 -7.89 -1.97 -4.96
CA THR A 236 -7.57 -0.97 -3.92
C THR A 236 -7.23 -1.62 -2.59
N GLN A 237 -7.92 -2.69 -2.20
CA GLN A 237 -7.60 -3.44 -0.97
C GLN A 237 -6.20 -4.07 -1.02
N ILE A 238 -5.85 -4.72 -2.13
CA ILE A 238 -4.53 -5.32 -2.34
C ILE A 238 -3.45 -4.21 -2.32
N MET A 239 -3.71 -3.10 -3.01
CA MET A 239 -2.79 -1.96 -3.04
C MET A 239 -2.57 -1.35 -1.66
N ALA A 240 -3.64 -1.08 -0.90
CA ALA A 240 -3.55 -0.54 0.45
C ALA A 240 -2.68 -1.42 1.36
N ASN A 241 -2.91 -2.73 1.33
CA ASN A 241 -2.14 -3.70 2.10
C ASN A 241 -0.63 -3.66 1.75
N TYR A 242 -0.26 -3.53 0.47
CA TYR A 242 1.16 -3.45 0.09
C TYR A 242 1.79 -2.10 0.49
N ILE A 243 1.10 -0.99 0.27
CA ILE A 243 1.61 0.34 0.62
C ILE A 243 1.80 0.47 2.12
N THR A 244 0.83 0.05 2.93
CA THR A 244 0.96 0.08 4.39
C THR A 244 2.14 -0.75 4.88
N LYS A 245 2.45 -1.88 4.22
CA LYS A 245 3.56 -2.77 4.62
C LYS A 245 4.95 -2.28 4.23
N SER A 246 5.07 -1.53 3.14
CA SER A 246 6.37 -1.27 2.51
C SER A 246 6.61 0.17 2.07
N GLY A 247 5.65 1.05 2.30
CA GLY A 247 5.65 2.43 1.80
C GLY A 247 5.17 2.52 0.35
N LEU A 248 4.96 3.75 -0.15
CA LEU A 248 4.29 3.97 -1.43
C LEU A 248 4.99 3.31 -2.63
N LYS A 249 6.23 3.68 -2.90
CA LYS A 249 6.95 3.20 -4.10
C LYS A 249 7.11 1.68 -4.08
N GLU A 250 7.50 1.13 -2.94
CA GLU A 250 7.73 -0.32 -2.81
C GLU A 250 6.41 -1.10 -2.76
N GLY A 251 5.36 -0.53 -2.16
CA GLY A 251 4.02 -1.10 -2.20
C GLY A 251 3.48 -1.20 -3.61
N LEU A 252 3.70 -0.16 -4.44
CA LEU A 252 3.36 -0.18 -5.86
C LEU A 252 4.22 -1.18 -6.66
N ASN A 253 5.50 -1.34 -6.32
CA ASN A 253 6.32 -2.41 -6.92
C ASN A 253 5.74 -3.79 -6.58
N ASN A 254 5.38 -4.01 -5.31
CA ASN A 254 4.85 -5.28 -4.81
C ASN A 254 3.48 -5.60 -5.41
N TYR A 255 2.63 -4.60 -5.64
CA TYR A 255 1.38 -4.74 -6.38
C TYR A 255 1.61 -5.38 -7.76
N TYR A 256 2.67 -4.96 -8.45
CA TYR A 256 3.10 -5.48 -9.76
C TYR A 256 4.01 -6.71 -9.68
N GLY A 257 4.12 -7.38 -8.53
CA GLY A 257 4.99 -8.54 -8.35
C GLY A 257 6.49 -8.20 -8.35
N ALA A 258 6.87 -7.10 -7.70
CA ALA A 258 8.25 -6.62 -7.50
C ALA A 258 9.03 -6.24 -8.77
N ASN A 259 8.32 -5.89 -9.85
CA ASN A 259 8.91 -5.62 -11.17
C ASN A 259 9.31 -4.15 -11.42
N GLY A 260 9.48 -3.32 -10.39
CA GLY A 260 9.94 -1.93 -10.53
C GLY A 260 8.91 -0.92 -11.09
N TYR A 261 7.64 -1.30 -11.21
CA TYR A 261 6.56 -0.46 -11.74
C TYR A 261 6.16 0.72 -10.84
N GLY A 262 6.57 0.75 -9.57
CA GLY A 262 6.28 1.84 -8.66
C GLY A 262 6.82 3.18 -9.19
N GLY A 263 8.03 3.19 -9.75
CA GLY A 263 8.59 4.39 -10.38
C GLY A 263 7.76 4.89 -11.57
N LEU A 264 7.21 3.97 -12.36
CA LEU A 264 6.32 4.30 -13.48
C LEU A 264 5.05 5.00 -13.01
N MET A 265 4.39 4.51 -11.95
CA MET A 265 3.15 5.15 -11.45
C MET A 265 3.40 6.57 -10.95
N LEU A 266 4.50 6.80 -10.23
CA LEU A 266 4.85 8.13 -9.72
C LEU A 266 5.21 9.08 -10.88
N ALA A 267 5.90 8.58 -11.91
CA ALA A 267 6.21 9.36 -13.09
C ALA A 267 4.96 9.70 -13.92
N LEU A 268 4.03 8.76 -14.07
CA LEU A 268 2.74 9.01 -14.71
C LEU A 268 1.91 10.03 -13.95
N HIS A 269 1.90 9.94 -12.62
CA HIS A 269 1.23 10.93 -11.79
C HIS A 269 1.73 12.35 -12.11
N ASN A 270 3.04 12.56 -12.08
CA ASN A 270 3.62 13.86 -12.40
C ASN A 270 3.29 14.29 -13.82
N LYS A 271 3.37 13.35 -14.77
CA LYS A 271 3.06 13.61 -16.18
C LYS A 271 1.61 14.03 -16.41
N ILE A 272 0.65 13.38 -15.73
CA ILE A 272 -0.79 13.72 -15.81
C ILE A 272 -1.05 15.10 -15.21
N LEU A 273 -0.38 15.44 -14.11
CA LEU A 273 -0.50 16.75 -13.46
C LEU A 273 0.30 17.86 -14.16
N GLY A 274 1.14 17.53 -15.14
CA GLY A 274 1.96 18.49 -15.86
C GLY A 274 3.09 19.10 -15.01
N ILE A 275 3.61 18.35 -14.05
CA ILE A 275 4.72 18.75 -13.15
C ILE A 275 6.00 17.96 -13.40
#